data_AF-A0A3D1ENV8-F1
#
_entry.id   AF-A0A3D1ENV8-F1
#
_cell.length_a   1.000
_cell.length_b   1.000
_cell.length_c   1.000
_cell.angle_alpha   90.00
_cell.angle_beta   90.00
_cell.angle_gamma   90.00
#
_symmetry.space_group_name_H-M   'P 1'
#
loop_
_entity.id
_entity.type
_entity.pdbx_description
1 polymer ?
#
loop_
_entity_poly.entity_id
_entity_poly.type
_entity_poly.pdbx_seq_one_letter_code
_entity_poly.pdbx_strand_id
1 'polypeptide(L)'
;VWRWGAGGFESHWMDSCPAANWGNWAYAAGVGADPRGFRGFDVEKQARNYDPSQTFTKLWEQGSITTPPLVDPRKSLLAAEQRWETTNIPIRSQP
;
A
#
# COMPACT_ATOMS: atom_id res chain seq x y z
N VAL A 1 -6.11 -11.29 2.38
CA VAL A 1 -6.78 -10.15 1.72
C VAL A 1 -5.95 -9.61 0.53
N TRP A 2 -4.61 -9.57 0.59
CA TRP A 2 -3.76 -9.07 -0.52
C TRP A 2 -3.87 -9.82 -1.87
N ARG A 3 -4.09 -11.13 -1.85
CA ARG A 3 -4.20 -11.98 -3.07
C ARG A 3 -5.34 -11.55 -4.02
N TRP A 4 -6.43 -11.02 -3.48
CA TRP A 4 -7.54 -10.49 -4.29
C TRP A 4 -7.13 -9.23 -5.04
N GLY A 5 -6.33 -8.36 -4.41
CA GLY A 5 -5.74 -7.20 -5.07
C GLY A 5 -4.79 -7.60 -6.21
N ALA A 6 -3.93 -8.59 -5.95
CA ALA A 6 -2.99 -9.11 -6.96
C ALA A 6 -3.71 -9.68 -8.19
N GLY A 7 -4.71 -10.55 -7.99
CA GLY A 7 -5.48 -11.13 -9.09
C GLY A 7 -6.32 -10.10 -9.84
N GLY A 8 -6.87 -9.11 -9.15
CA GLY A 8 -7.57 -7.99 -9.80
C GLY A 8 -6.64 -7.14 -10.66
N PHE A 9 -5.43 -6.84 -10.21
CA PHE A 9 -4.47 -6.07 -11.00
C PHE A 9 -3.95 -6.83 -12.22
N GLU A 10 -3.70 -8.13 -12.07
CA GLU A 10 -3.25 -9.00 -13.16
C GLU A 10 -4.23 -9.00 -14.35
N SER A 11 -5.54 -8.84 -14.11
CA SER A 11 -6.54 -8.81 -15.19
C SER A 11 -6.64 -7.47 -15.92
N HIS A 12 -6.05 -6.39 -15.41
CA HIS A 12 -6.19 -5.03 -15.96
C HIS A 12 -4.93 -4.49 -16.65
N TRP A 13 -3.77 -5.13 -16.46
CA TRP A 13 -2.49 -4.62 -16.97
C TRP A 13 -2.00 -5.37 -18.21
N MET A 14 -1.71 -4.62 -19.28
CA MET A 14 -1.21 -5.18 -20.54
C MET A 14 0.23 -5.71 -20.44
N ASP A 15 1.01 -5.25 -19.45
CA ASP A 15 2.40 -5.63 -19.19
C ASP A 15 2.54 -6.63 -18.02
N SER A 16 1.45 -7.28 -17.63
CA SER A 16 1.42 -8.14 -16.44
C SER A 16 2.46 -9.26 -16.51
N CYS A 17 3.40 -9.24 -15.56
CA CYS A 17 4.29 -10.35 -15.25
C CYS A 17 3.86 -10.93 -13.89
N PRO A 18 3.40 -12.20 -13.81
CA PRO A 18 2.92 -12.78 -12.55
C PRO A 18 3.93 -12.69 -11.41
N ALA A 19 5.22 -12.96 -11.68
CA ALA A 19 6.27 -12.90 -10.67
C ALA A 19 6.43 -11.48 -10.08
N ALA A 20 6.46 -10.46 -10.93
CA ALA A 20 6.61 -9.08 -10.49
C ALA A 20 5.35 -8.56 -9.78
N ASN A 21 4.16 -8.85 -10.31
CA ASN A 21 2.89 -8.45 -9.71
C ASN A 21 2.74 -9.08 -8.32
N TRP A 22 2.71 -10.41 -8.25
CA TRP A 22 2.47 -11.10 -6.98
C TRP A 22 3.59 -10.88 -5.96
N GLY A 23 4.85 -10.75 -6.42
CA GLY A 23 5.98 -10.39 -5.57
C GLY A 23 5.84 -9.00 -4.95
N ASN A 24 5.48 -7.98 -5.76
CA ASN A 24 5.26 -6.62 -5.27
C ASN A 24 4.06 -6.55 -4.30
N TRP A 25 3.00 -7.31 -4.56
CA TRP A 25 1.86 -7.39 -3.65
C TRP A 25 2.22 -8.05 -2.30
N ALA A 26 3.01 -9.12 -2.31
CA ALA A 26 3.50 -9.75 -1.09
C ALA A 26 4.42 -8.81 -0.29
N TYR A 27 5.29 -8.07 -0.99
CA TYR A 27 6.13 -7.02 -0.42
C TYR A 27 5.29 -5.90 0.21
N ALA A 28 4.34 -5.33 -0.53
CA ALA A 28 3.48 -4.24 -0.05
C ALA A 28 2.59 -4.67 1.13
N ALA A 29 2.18 -5.94 1.18
CA ALA A 29 1.43 -6.50 2.30
C ALA A 29 2.29 -6.86 3.53
N GLY A 30 3.61 -6.69 3.46
CA GLY A 30 4.52 -6.98 4.58
C GLY A 30 4.68 -8.47 4.88
N VAL A 31 4.35 -9.36 3.93
CA VAL A 31 4.49 -10.83 4.06
C VAL A 31 5.62 -11.40 3.19
N GLY A 32 6.31 -10.53 2.44
CA GLY A 32 7.45 -10.88 1.61
C GLY A 32 8.78 -10.92 2.38
N ALA A 33 9.86 -11.23 1.66
CA ALA A 33 11.22 -11.29 2.20
C ALA A 33 11.90 -9.90 2.26
N ASP A 34 11.27 -8.91 2.90
CA ASP A 34 11.90 -7.63 3.22
C ASP A 34 12.41 -7.66 4.68
N PRO A 35 13.71 -7.48 4.95
CA PRO A 35 14.24 -7.43 6.31
C PRO A 35 13.85 -6.15 7.07
N ARG A 36 13.29 -5.15 6.39
CA ARG A 36 12.86 -3.89 7.01
C ARG A 36 11.57 -4.11 7.81
N GLY A 37 11.41 -3.37 8.90
CA GLY A 37 10.25 -3.44 9.79
C GLY A 37 8.96 -2.88 9.16
N PHE A 38 8.02 -2.43 10.00
CA PHE A 38 6.73 -1.90 9.53
C PHE A 38 6.89 -0.84 8.43
N ARG A 39 6.19 -1.04 7.31
CA ARG A 39 6.09 -0.08 6.21
C ARG A 39 4.64 0.30 5.95
N GLY A 40 4.13 1.16 6.82
CA GLY A 40 2.85 1.81 6.58
C GLY A 40 2.91 2.79 5.40
N PHE A 41 1.83 2.83 4.61
CA PHE A 41 1.70 3.78 3.49
C PHE A 41 0.83 4.97 3.90
N ASP A 42 1.48 6.10 4.20
CA ASP A 42 0.80 7.37 4.48
C ASP A 42 0.44 8.07 3.16
N VAL A 43 -0.82 7.92 2.75
CA VAL A 43 -1.35 8.45 1.47
C VAL A 43 -1.19 9.96 1.37
N GLU A 44 -1.44 10.71 2.45
CA GLU A 44 -1.36 12.17 2.41
C GLU A 44 0.08 12.65 2.29
N LYS A 45 1.01 12.01 3.01
CA LYS A 45 2.44 12.31 2.90
C LYS A 45 2.94 12.02 1.48
N GLN A 46 2.49 10.91 0.89
CA GLN A 46 2.86 10.54 -0.47
C GLN A 46 2.33 11.56 -1.49
N ALA A 47 1.07 11.97 -1.37
CA ALA A 47 0.49 13.01 -2.22
C ALA A 47 1.29 14.33 -2.13
N ARG A 48 1.62 14.79 -0.92
CA ARG A 48 2.42 16.01 -0.73
C ARG A 48 3.82 15.92 -1.33
N ASN A 49 4.45 14.76 -1.25
CA ASN A 49 5.83 14.56 -1.72
C ASN A 49 5.91 14.38 -3.23
N TYR A 50 4.95 13.68 -3.84
CA TYR A 50 5.03 13.26 -5.24
C TYR A 50 4.09 14.02 -6.17
N ASP A 51 3.06 14.70 -5.65
CA ASP A 51 2.17 15.58 -6.42
C ASP A 51 1.84 16.88 -5.66
N PRO A 52 2.84 17.72 -5.32
CA PRO A 52 2.62 18.93 -4.53
C PRO A 52 1.69 19.96 -5.21
N SER A 53 1.66 19.99 -6.55
CA SER A 53 0.76 20.86 -7.33
C SER A 53 -0.63 20.26 -7.57
N GLN A 54 -0.85 19.01 -7.13
CA GLN A 54 -2.08 18.24 -7.36
C GLN A 54 -2.41 18.08 -8.85
N THR A 55 -1.40 18.11 -9.72
CA THR A 55 -1.62 18.06 -11.17
C THR A 55 -2.08 16.68 -11.59
N PHE A 56 -1.47 15.63 -11.02
CA PHE A 56 -1.87 14.24 -11.28
C PHE A 56 -3.24 13.94 -10.67
N THR A 57 -3.45 14.30 -9.40
CA THR A 57 -4.72 14.09 -8.71
C THR A 57 -5.87 14.78 -9.44
N LYS A 58 -5.74 16.06 -9.81
CA LYS A 58 -6.79 16.79 -10.54
C LYS A 58 -7.08 16.20 -11.92
N LEU A 59 -6.07 15.65 -12.59
CA LEU A 59 -6.23 15.05 -13.90
C LEU A 59 -7.04 13.75 -13.83
N TRP A 60 -6.86 12.93 -12.81
CA TRP A 60 -7.46 11.59 -12.74
C TRP A 60 -8.68 11.48 -11.82
N GLU A 61 -8.87 12.41 -10.88
CA GLU A 61 -10.02 12.43 -9.95
C GLU A 61 -11.16 13.35 -10.41
N GLN A 62 -11.37 13.54 -11.72
CA GLN A 62 -12.35 14.46 -12.33
C GLN A 62 -13.81 14.17 -11.91
N GLY A 63 -14.18 14.48 -10.66
CA GLY A 63 -15.50 14.26 -10.07
C GLY A 63 -15.55 13.51 -8.73
N SER A 64 -14.44 12.93 -8.24
CA SER A 64 -14.42 12.15 -6.98
C SER A 64 -14.17 12.96 -5.70
N ILE A 65 -13.84 14.25 -5.83
CA ILE A 65 -13.44 15.14 -4.72
C ILE A 65 -14.51 15.24 -3.61
N THR A 66 -15.78 14.95 -3.91
CA THR A 66 -16.89 15.06 -2.96
C THR A 66 -17.17 13.78 -2.15
N THR A 67 -16.56 12.65 -2.49
CA THR A 67 -16.83 11.40 -1.78
C THR A 67 -15.91 11.29 -0.57
N PRO A 68 -16.45 11.23 0.67
CA PRO A 68 -15.61 11.02 1.84
C PRO A 68 -14.94 9.64 1.75
N PRO A 69 -13.72 9.49 2.29
CA PRO A 69 -13.02 8.23 2.24
C PRO A 69 -13.81 7.15 2.99
N LEU A 70 -13.90 5.95 2.42
CA LEU A 70 -14.65 4.82 2.99
C LEU A 70 -14.16 4.45 4.39
N VAL A 71 -12.87 4.65 4.64
CA VAL A 71 -12.22 4.48 5.93
C VAL A 71 -11.30 5.66 6.20
N ASP A 72 -11.17 6.04 7.47
CA ASP A 72 -10.19 7.06 7.89
C ASP A 72 -8.76 6.53 7.63
N PRO A 73 -7.98 7.15 6.72
CA PRO A 73 -6.66 6.66 6.33
C PRO A 73 -5.68 6.63 7.51
N ARG A 74 -5.71 7.65 8.36
CA ARG A 74 -4.79 7.77 9.50
C ARG A 74 -5.10 6.73 10.56
N LYS A 75 -6.39 6.55 10.91
CA LYS A 75 -6.79 5.49 11.87
C LYS A 75 -6.47 4.11 11.33
N SER A 76 -6.67 3.89 10.04
CA SER A 76 -6.36 2.60 9.40
C SER A 76 -4.87 2.30 9.44
N LEU A 77 -4.03 3.31 9.20
CA LEU A 77 -2.58 3.21 9.28
C LEU A 77 -2.10 2.89 10.71
N LEU A 78 -2.60 3.61 11.72
CA LEU A 78 -2.27 3.36 13.13
C LEU A 78 -2.71 1.97 13.57
N ALA A 79 -3.89 1.51 13.15
CA ALA A 79 -4.35 0.15 13.44
C ALA A 79 -3.47 -0.91 12.76
N ALA A 80 -2.92 -0.63 11.58
CA ALA A 80 -1.98 -1.53 10.91
C ALA A 80 -0.64 -1.60 11.66
N GLU A 81 -0.15 -0.46 12.16
CA GLU A 81 1.07 -0.38 12.97
C GLU A 81 0.93 -1.16 14.28
N GLN A 82 -0.17 -0.97 15.01
CA GLN A 82 -0.45 -1.73 16.24
C GLN A 82 -0.54 -3.25 16.00
N ARG A 83 -1.18 -3.66 14.90
CA ARG A 83 -1.21 -5.08 14.51
C ARG A 83 0.20 -5.60 14.25
N TRP A 84 1.04 -4.80 13.59
CA TRP A 84 2.43 -5.18 13.36
C TRP A 84 3.20 -5.36 14.67
N GLU A 85 3.13 -4.39 15.58
CA GLU A 85 3.82 -4.44 16.87
C GLU A 85 3.40 -5.63 17.75
N THR A 86 2.12 -6.00 17.68
CA THR A 86 1.57 -7.14 18.43
C THR A 86 1.85 -8.50 17.76
N THR A 87 2.21 -8.49 16.48
CA THR A 87 2.63 -9.71 15.79
C THR A 87 4.06 -9.98 16.23
N ASN A 88 4.22 -10.87 17.21
CA ASN A 88 5.47 -11.26 17.87
C ASN A 88 6.44 -12.01 16.93
N ILE A 89 6.67 -11.50 15.72
CA ILE A 89 7.64 -12.03 14.77
C ILE A 89 9.00 -11.55 15.28
N PRO A 90 9.88 -12.44 15.77
CA PRO A 90 11.23 -12.03 16.09
C PRO A 90 11.80 -11.47 14.80
N ILE A 91 12.20 -10.20 14.82
CA ILE A 91 13.05 -9.62 13.78
C ILE A 91 14.21 -10.61 13.70
N ARG A 92 14.26 -11.42 12.63
CA ARG A 92 15.44 -12.23 12.37
C ARG A 92 16.55 -11.22 12.17
N SER A 93 17.29 -10.93 13.24
CA SER A 93 18.60 -10.32 13.16
C SER A 93 19.40 -11.25 12.26
N GLN A 94 19.49 -10.90 10.98
CA GLN A 94 20.46 -11.55 10.12
C GLN A 94 21.85 -11.06 10.56
N PRO A 95 22.83 -11.97 10.63
CA PRO A 95 24.19 -11.67 11.10
C PRO A 95 24.91 -10.65 10.21
#